data_AF-A0A238UR64-F1
#
_entry.id   AF-A0A238UR64-F1
#
_cell.length_a   1.000
_cell.length_b   1.000
_cell.length_c   1.000
_cell.angle_alpha   90.00
_cell.angle_beta   90.00
_cell.angle_gamma   90.00
#
_symmetry.space_group_name_H-M   'P 1'
#
loop_
_entity.id
_entity.type
_entity.pdbx_description
1 polymer ?
#
loop_
_entity_poly.entity_id
_entity_poly.type
_entity_poly.pdbx_seq_one_letter_code
_entity_poly.pdbx_strand_id
1 'polypeptide(L)'
;MNFIKQIERIKRIHKLISSEKTGTPSVFAKKLLLSRSQLYNELDIMKDLDAPLKYCKKRESFYYASSFELILNYSLKIIVDDESREIFGGSNFRPILLDRTLISLL
;
A
#
# COMPACT_ATOMS: atom_id res chain seq x y z
N MET A 1 12.94 -5.52 -1.77
CA MET A 1 12.23 -4.35 -2.35
C MET A 1 11.26 -3.81 -1.30
N ASN A 2 11.21 -2.51 -1.03
CA ASN A 2 10.23 -1.96 -0.09
C ASN A 2 8.84 -1.96 -0.74
N PHE A 3 7.88 -2.65 -0.13
CA PHE A 3 6.52 -2.85 -0.65
C PHE A 3 5.79 -1.52 -0.93
N ILE A 4 5.94 -0.54 -0.04
CA ILE A 4 5.32 0.79 -0.18
C ILE A 4 5.83 1.49 -1.44
N LYS A 5 7.15 1.42 -1.67
CA LYS A 5 7.77 2.03 -2.86
C LYS A 5 7.28 1.39 -4.17
N GLN A 6 6.98 0.09 -4.17
CA GLN A 6 6.42 -0.59 -5.35
C GLN A 6 5.00 -0.10 -5.66
N ILE A 7 4.14 0.00 -4.64
CA ILE A 7 2.78 0.52 -4.81
C ILE A 7 2.80 1.95 -5.36
N GLU A 8 3.63 2.83 -4.79
CA GLU A 8 3.79 4.20 -5.28
C GLU A 8 4.26 4.25 -6.74
N ARG A 9 5.18 3.35 -7.10
CA ARG A 9 5.69 3.24 -8.47
C ARG A 9 4.59 2.81 -9.44
N ILE A 10 3.83 1.77 -9.12
CA ILE A 10 2.68 1.31 -9.91
C ILE A 10 1.68 2.46 -10.11
N LYS A 11 1.34 3.18 -9.04
CA LYS A 11 0.45 4.36 -9.12
C LYS A 11 1.00 5.44 -10.05
N ARG A 12 2.31 5.71 -9.99
CA ARG A 12 2.98 6.70 -10.86
C ARG A 12 3.00 6.27 -12.32
N ILE A 13 3.26 4.99 -12.60
CA ILE A 13 3.21 4.41 -13.95
C ILE A 13 1.80 4.58 -14.51
N HIS A 14 0.78 4.15 -13.74
CA HIS A 14 -0.62 4.26 -14.16
C HIS A 14 -0.97 5.71 -14.51
N LYS A 15 -0.66 6.68 -13.64
CA LYS A 15 -0.91 8.11 -13.89
C LYS A 15 -0.26 8.62 -15.18
N LEU A 16 0.96 8.19 -15.48
CA LEU A 16 1.69 8.62 -16.69
C LEU A 16 1.11 8.02 -17.97
N ILE A 17 0.65 6.76 -17.91
CA ILE A 17 0.00 6.08 -19.04
C ILE A 17 -1.41 6.64 -19.27
N SER A 18 -2.21 6.82 -18.21
CA SER A 18 -3.56 7.39 -18.32
C SER A 18 -3.57 8.81 -18.88
N SER A 19 -2.49 9.57 -18.64
CA SER A 19 -2.34 10.92 -19.20
C SER A 19 -1.64 10.95 -20.56
N GLU A 20 -1.27 9.79 -21.12
CA GLU A 20 -0.47 9.66 -22.35
C GLU A 20 0.82 10.50 -22.35
N LYS A 21 1.40 10.79 -21.18
CA LYS A 21 2.59 11.64 -21.01
C LYS A 21 3.86 10.83 -20.71
N THR A 22 3.93 9.58 -21.19
CA THR A 22 5.08 8.70 -20.94
C THR A 22 6.32 9.13 -21.73
N GLY A 23 6.18 9.51 -23.00
CA GLY A 23 7.31 9.75 -23.91
C GLY A 23 7.86 8.43 -24.48
N THR A 24 8.99 8.52 -25.19
CA THR A 24 9.68 7.30 -25.68
C THR A 24 10.03 6.37 -24.50
N PRO A 25 10.20 5.05 -24.72
CA PRO A 25 10.52 4.11 -23.64
C PRO A 25 11.75 4.53 -22.82
N SER A 26 12.76 5.14 -23.45
CA SER A 26 13.92 5.69 -22.76
C SER A 26 13.58 6.87 -21.85
N VAL A 27 12.71 7.78 -22.31
CA VAL A 27 12.24 8.92 -21.51
C VAL A 27 11.37 8.44 -20.37
N PHE A 28 10.49 7.47 -20.62
CA PHE A 28 9.64 6.92 -19.59
C PHE A 28 10.43 6.22 -18.49
N ALA A 29 11.45 5.42 -18.86
CA ALA A 29 12.35 4.79 -17.91
C ALA A 29 13.09 5.84 -17.05
N LYS A 30 13.61 6.91 -17.68
CA LYS A 30 14.25 8.03 -16.95
C LYS A 30 13.29 8.72 -15.97
N LYS A 31 12.03 8.97 -16.35
CA LYS A 31 11.00 9.58 -15.48
C LYS A 31 10.68 8.75 -14.23
N LEU A 32 10.89 7.45 -14.30
CA LEU A 32 10.70 6.49 -13.20
C LEU A 32 12.01 6.13 -12.49
N LEU A 33 13.15 6.70 -12.93
CA LEU A 33 14.49 6.38 -12.45
C LEU A 33 14.83 4.88 -12.60
N LEU A 34 14.47 4.32 -13.76
CA LEU A 34 14.66 2.92 -14.12
C LEU A 34 15.58 2.77 -15.33
N SER A 35 16.20 1.61 -15.43
CA SER A 35 16.76 1.15 -16.70
C SER A 35 15.64 0.81 -17.69
N ARG A 36 16.00 0.70 -18.98
CA ARG A 36 15.02 0.34 -20.02
C ARG A 36 14.46 -1.07 -19.81
N SER A 37 15.27 -2.02 -19.34
CA SER A 37 14.82 -3.38 -19.05
C SER A 37 13.88 -3.41 -17.85
N GLN A 38 14.22 -2.69 -16.77
CA GLN A 38 13.35 -2.58 -15.60
C GLN A 38 11.99 -1.96 -15.94
N LEU A 39 11.97 -0.96 -16.84
CA LEU A 39 10.70 -0.41 -17.32
C LEU A 39 9.82 -1.52 -17.92
N TYR A 40 10.36 -2.38 -18.78
CA TYR A 40 9.57 -3.44 -19.39
C TYR A 40 9.08 -4.47 -18.36
N ASN A 41 9.88 -4.81 -17.35
CA ASN A 41 9.41 -5.66 -16.25
C ASN A 41 8.22 -5.04 -15.52
N GLU A 42 8.25 -3.72 -15.27
CA GLU A 42 7.15 -3.00 -14.61
C GLU A 42 5.91 -2.88 -15.52
N LEU A 43 6.11 -2.78 -16.84
CA LEU A 43 5.01 -2.81 -17.81
C LEU A 43 4.41 -4.21 -17.96
N ASP A 44 5.21 -5.26 -17.80
CA ASP A 44 4.72 -6.64 -17.80
C ASP A 44 3.86 -6.90 -16.55
N ILE A 45 4.26 -6.38 -15.38
CA ILE A 45 3.39 -6.41 -14.18
C ILE A 45 2.05 -5.72 -14.46
N MET A 46 2.03 -4.61 -15.20
CA MET A 46 0.76 -3.96 -15.59
C MET A 46 -0.08 -4.84 -16.50
N LYS A 47 0.54 -5.59 -17.42
CA LYS A 47 -0.18 -6.55 -18.28
C LYS A 47 -0.70 -7.74 -17.47
N ASP A 48 0.03 -8.19 -16.46
CA ASP A 48 -0.41 -9.25 -15.54
C ASP A 48 -1.64 -8.81 -14.71
N LEU A 49 -1.86 -7.50 -14.56
CA LEU A 49 -3.06 -6.90 -13.98
C LEU A 49 -4.16 -6.65 -15.03
N ASP A 50 -4.10 -7.33 -16.17
CA ASP A 50 -5.01 -7.20 -17.32
C ASP A 50 -5.08 -5.77 -17.89
N ALA A 51 -4.06 -4.93 -17.68
CA ALA A 51 -4.06 -3.60 -18.26
C ALA A 51 -3.91 -3.67 -19.80
N PRO A 52 -4.82 -3.05 -20.59
CA PRO A 52 -4.78 -3.10 -22.05
C PRO A 52 -3.72 -2.13 -22.60
N LEU A 53 -2.44 -2.37 -22.27
CA LEU A 53 -1.32 -1.49 -22.54
C LEU A 53 -0.82 -1.61 -23.99
N LYS A 54 -0.74 -0.49 -24.71
CA LYS A 54 -0.13 -0.41 -26.03
C LYS A 54 0.84 0.77 -26.13
N TYR A 55 1.79 0.67 -27.06
CA TYR A 55 2.72 1.76 -27.37
C TYR A 55 2.43 2.33 -28.77
N CYS A 56 2.29 3.65 -28.88
CA CYS A 56 2.15 4.33 -30.15
C CYS A 56 3.46 5.05 -30.50
N LYS A 57 4.11 4.66 -31.61
CA LYS A 57 5.32 5.32 -32.12
C LYS A 57 5.06 6.77 -32.55
N LYS A 58 3.89 7.04 -33.17
CA LYS A 58 3.55 8.40 -33.67
C LYS A 58 3.34 9.41 -32.53
N ARG A 59 2.72 8.96 -31.43
CA ARG A 59 2.50 9.78 -30.22
C ARG A 59 3.67 9.73 -29.25
N GLU A 60 4.65 8.88 -29.53
CA GLU A 60 5.75 8.51 -28.65
C GLU A 60 5.26 8.27 -27.22
N SER A 61 4.22 7.46 -27.03
CA SER A 61 3.64 7.27 -25.70
C SER A 61 2.93 5.93 -25.56
N PHE A 62 3.00 5.38 -24.35
CA PHE A 62 2.16 4.30 -23.89
C PHE A 62 0.77 4.82 -23.53
N TYR A 63 -0.25 4.05 -23.89
CA TYR A 63 -1.66 4.36 -23.68
C TYR A 63 -2.44 3.07 -23.40
N TYR A 64 -3.62 3.21 -22.80
CA TYR A 64 -4.57 2.11 -22.65
C TYR A 64 -5.49 2.03 -23.86
N ALA A 65 -5.59 0.83 -24.45
CA ALA A 65 -6.44 0.60 -25.62
C ALA A 65 -7.94 0.56 -25.29
N SER A 66 -8.28 0.32 -24.04
CA SER A 66 -9.64 0.31 -23.49
C SER A 66 -9.65 1.07 -22.18
N SER A 67 -10.84 1.48 -21.71
CA SER A 67 -10.98 2.14 -20.40
C SER A 67 -10.41 1.24 -19.31
N PHE A 68 -9.39 1.73 -18.62
CA PHE A 68 -8.72 1.00 -17.56
C PHE A 68 -8.53 1.92 -16.37
N GLU A 69 -9.09 1.53 -15.24
CA GLU A 69 -8.97 2.24 -13.97
C GLU A 69 -8.28 1.34 -12.95
N LEU A 70 -7.23 1.87 -12.31
CA LEU A 70 -6.49 1.15 -11.29
C LEU A 70 -6.73 1.79 -9.93
N ILE A 71 -7.44 1.09 -9.05
CA ILE A 71 -7.72 1.52 -7.68
C ILE A 71 -6.91 0.67 -6.72
N LEU A 72 -6.06 1.30 -5.91
CA LEU A 72 -5.20 0.64 -4.93
C LEU A 72 -5.56 1.14 -3.53
N ASN A 73 -6.16 0.26 -2.73
CA ASN A 73 -6.53 0.52 -1.34
C ASN A 73 -5.68 -0.34 -0.41
N TYR A 74 -4.91 0.29 0.48
CA TYR A 74 -4.07 -0.42 1.46
C TYR A 74 -4.10 0.29 2.81
N SER A 75 -4.07 -0.50 3.90
CA SER A 75 -4.01 -0.02 5.28
C SER A 75 -2.84 -0.70 5.99
N LEU A 76 -1.95 0.10 6.57
CA LEU A 76 -0.81 -0.39 7.34
C LEU A 76 -1.02 0.00 8.80
N LYS A 77 -1.07 -0.99 9.69
CA LYS A 77 -1.06 -0.78 11.14
C LYS A 77 0.23 -1.36 11.71
N ILE A 78 1.11 -0.48 12.16
CA ILE A 78 2.31 -0.89 12.91
C ILE A 78 1.85 -1.07 14.35
N ILE A 79 1.93 -2.30 14.86
CA ILE A 79 1.68 -2.60 16.27
C ILE A 79 3.06 -2.71 16.92
N VAL A 80 3.38 -1.76 17.79
CA VAL A 80 4.55 -1.85 18.67
C VAL A 80 4.04 -2.54 19.93
N ASP A 81 4.62 -3.69 20.25
CA ASP A 81 4.30 -4.42 21.48
C ASP A 81 5.03 -3.73 22.65
N ASP A 82 4.44 -2.68 23.19
CA ASP A 82 4.76 -2.14 24.52
C ASP A 82 3.51 -1.60 25.21
N GLU A 83 2.40 -2.32 25.05
CA GLU A 83 1.32 -2.22 25.99
C GLU A 83 1.27 -3.58 26.67
N SER A 84 2.05 -3.71 27.76
CA SER A 84 1.69 -4.61 28.84
C SER A 84 0.21 -4.34 29.13
N ARG A 85 -0.66 -5.17 28.58
CA ARG A 85 -2.07 -5.16 28.96
C ARG A 85 -2.04 -5.49 30.43
N GLU A 86 -2.24 -4.49 31.28
CA GLU A 86 -2.69 -4.72 32.63
C GLU A 86 -4.03 -5.43 32.51
N ILE A 87 -3.96 -6.75 32.34
CA ILE A 87 -5.07 -7.62 32.64
C ILE A 87 -5.24 -7.48 34.14
N PHE A 88 -6.15 -6.59 34.56
CA PHE A 88 -6.78 -6.70 35.85
C PHE A 88 -7.50 -8.06 35.85
N GLY A 89 -6.76 -9.10 36.23
CA GLY A 89 -7.31 -10.40 36.54
C GLY A 89 -8.30 -10.18 37.66
N GLY A 90 -9.59 -10.20 37.32
CA GLY A 90 -10.67 -9.95 38.25
C GLY A 90 -10.46 -10.78 39.51
N SER A 91 -10.16 -10.11 40.61
CA SER A 91 -10.29 -10.74 41.90
C SER A 91 -11.79 -10.74 42.21
N ASN A 92 -12.42 -11.90 42.07
CA ASN A 92 -13.66 -12.15 42.79
C ASN A 92 -13.33 -12.24 44.29
N PHE A 93 -12.88 -11.14 44.90
CA PHE A 93 -12.95 -10.99 46.34
C PHE A 93 -14.41 -10.75 46.66
N ARG A 94 -15.14 -11.83 46.93
CA ARG A 94 -16.38 -11.73 47.69
C ARG A 94 -15.99 -11.22 49.08
N PRO A 95 -16.39 -10.01 49.51
CA PRO A 95 -16.27 -9.67 50.91
C PRO A 95 -17.25 -10.58 51.65
N ILE A 96 -16.73 -11.57 52.35
CA ILE A 96 -17.52 -12.31 53.33
C ILE A 96 -17.74 -11.30 54.46
N LEU A 97 -18.99 -10.87 54.63
CA LEU A 97 -19.45 -10.07 55.76
C LEU A 97 -19.22 -10.87 57.04
N LEU A 98 -18.08 -10.62 57.70
CA LEU A 98 -17.86 -10.95 59.09
C LEU A 98 -17.72 -9.60 59.82
N ASP A 99 -18.82 -9.23 60.45
CA ASP A 99 -19.04 -8.10 61.36
C ASP A 99 -18.63 -6.69 60.90
N ARG A 100 -19.64 -5.94 60.47
CA ARG A 100 -19.82 -4.46 60.48
C ARG A 100 -18.59 -3.60 60.78
N THR A 101 -17.50 -3.76 60.04
CA THR A 101 -16.38 -2.81 60.05
C THR A 101 -15.91 -2.59 58.62
N LEU A 102 -16.06 -1.35 58.16
CA LEU A 102 -15.52 -0.88 56.89
C LEU A 102 -14.04 -0.55 57.11
N ILE A 103 -13.14 -1.42 56.65
CA ILE A 103 -11.74 -1.04 56.47
C ILE A 103 -11.62 -0.48 55.06
N SER A 104 -11.52 0.84 54.93
CA SER A 104 -10.96 1.48 53.75
C SER A 104 -9.45 1.33 53.82
N LEU A 105 -8.84 0.58 52.92
CA LEU A 105 -7.40 0.64 52.69
C LEU A 105 -7.16 1.67 51.58
N LEU A 106 -6.54 2.78 51.98
CA LEU A 106 -5.73 3.64 51.10
C LEU A 106 -4.58 2.82 50.51
#